data_AF-B4QJ31-F1
#
_entry.id   AF-B4QJ31-F1
#
_cell.length_a   1.000
_cell.length_b   1.000
_cell.length_c   1.000
_cell.angle_alpha   90.00
_cell.angle_beta   90.00
_cell.angle_gamma   90.00
#
_symmetry.space_group_name_H-M   'P 1'
#
loop_
_entity.id
_entity.type
_entity.pdbx_description
1 polymer ?
#
loop_
_entity_poly.entity_id
_entity_poly.type
_entity_poly.pdbx_seq_one_letter_code
_entity_poly.pdbx_strand_id
1 'polypeptide(L)'
;MSGVVIWYFICIFCGVFGARPKDLEVSGTTDSTLETDLTTSGLEYGLITGNLSICGNVADNVFLPFVGDCNRYYLCRSGRAIELQCEWPYEFNANTQSCVHPGEADCLPTCEAFNFSTFSYQRTCTRYVLCYYGKPVLRQCQDGLQYNSATDRCDFPQNVDCVESECSIYSNAYHLRYVPSKVSCQKYFICGNGIPREQTCTVGLHFSTKCDCCDIPSKSDCQIPAMNRKVQQLSRLSPGATEGICPPSGVHFYVHESRRDAYYYCVDGHGLILDCSSGLWYDPKVQECREPQNVGL
;
A
#
# COMPACT_ATOMS: atom_id res chain seq x y z
N MET A 1 -82.45 -6.92 -27.22
CA MET A 1 -81.47 -7.99 -26.93
C MET A 1 -80.75 -7.55 -25.66
N SER A 2 -81.36 -7.63 -24.47
CA SER A 2 -81.68 -8.81 -23.63
C SER A 2 -80.45 -9.43 -22.94
N GLY A 3 -80.44 -9.37 -21.60
CA GLY A 3 -79.69 -10.23 -20.66
C GLY A 3 -78.28 -9.73 -20.26
N VAL A 4 -77.97 -9.21 -19.06
CA VAL A 4 -78.08 -9.68 -17.65
C VAL A 4 -76.93 -10.61 -17.20
N VAL A 5 -76.04 -10.02 -16.38
CA VAL A 5 -75.45 -10.43 -15.08
C VAL A 5 -74.95 -11.89 -14.89
N ILE A 6 -73.79 -12.05 -14.20
CA ILE A 6 -73.56 -12.84 -12.96
C ILE A 6 -72.13 -13.43 -12.90
N TRP A 7 -71.46 -13.10 -11.79
CA TRP A 7 -70.23 -13.68 -11.22
C TRP A 7 -70.34 -15.20 -10.96
N TYR A 8 -69.24 -15.94 -11.12
CA TYR A 8 -69.07 -17.23 -10.46
C TYR A 8 -67.77 -17.28 -9.66
N PHE A 9 -67.94 -17.32 -8.33
CA PHE A 9 -67.06 -17.99 -7.40
C PHE A 9 -67.18 -19.51 -7.63
N ILE A 10 -66.05 -20.22 -7.75
CA ILE A 10 -65.97 -21.64 -7.43
C ILE A 10 -64.72 -21.86 -6.56
N CYS A 11 -64.97 -22.13 -5.28
CA CYS A 11 -64.03 -22.80 -4.39
C CYS A 11 -64.03 -24.30 -4.70
N ILE A 12 -62.87 -24.91 -4.84
CA ILE A 12 -62.68 -26.34 -4.58
C ILE A 12 -61.46 -26.50 -3.66
N PHE A 13 -61.74 -27.07 -2.49
CA PHE A 13 -60.82 -27.54 -1.46
C PHE A 13 -60.03 -28.77 -1.93
N CYS A 14 -58.74 -28.83 -1.58
CA CYS A 14 -57.93 -30.01 -1.23
C CYS A 14 -56.57 -29.46 -0.79
N GLY A 15 -55.91 -29.78 0.31
CA GLY A 15 -56.08 -30.71 1.42
C GLY A 15 -54.83 -30.51 2.29
N VAL A 16 -54.98 -30.52 3.61
CA VAL A 16 -53.90 -30.30 4.59
C VAL A 16 -53.28 -31.63 4.99
N PHE A 17 -51.95 -31.75 4.95
CA PHE A 17 -51.06 -32.58 5.80
C PHE A 17 -49.62 -32.13 5.45
N GLY A 18 -48.63 -31.89 6.31
CA GLY A 18 -48.42 -32.07 7.75
C GLY A 18 -46.89 -32.09 7.99
N ALA A 19 -46.46 -31.59 9.14
CA ALA A 19 -45.18 -31.80 9.84
C ALA A 19 -43.87 -31.06 9.43
N ARG A 20 -43.27 -30.42 10.46
CA ARG A 20 -41.88 -29.91 10.57
C ARG A 20 -40.91 -31.04 10.99
N PRO A 21 -39.58 -30.89 10.75
CA PRO A 21 -38.52 -31.45 11.59
C PRO A 21 -37.82 -30.31 12.39
N LYS A 22 -37.81 -30.27 13.73
CA LYS A 22 -37.02 -30.99 14.76
C LYS A 22 -35.52 -30.69 14.75
N ASP A 23 -35.12 -29.93 15.78
CA ASP A 23 -33.78 -29.52 16.19
C ASP A 23 -32.93 -30.70 16.71
N LEU A 24 -31.61 -30.55 16.60
CA LEU A 24 -30.60 -31.40 17.25
C LEU A 24 -29.72 -30.51 18.13
N GLU A 25 -29.76 -30.78 19.43
CA GLU A 25 -28.98 -30.11 20.49
C GLU A 25 -27.50 -30.54 20.45
N VAL A 26 -26.60 -29.58 20.72
CA VAL A 26 -25.27 -29.86 21.30
C VAL A 26 -25.09 -28.95 22.51
N SER A 27 -24.89 -29.60 23.66
CA SER A 27 -24.61 -29.00 24.97
C SER A 27 -23.14 -28.60 25.06
N GLY A 28 -22.85 -27.42 25.61
CA GLY A 28 -21.50 -26.94 25.92
C GLY A 28 -21.55 -25.97 27.10
N THR A 29 -20.96 -26.40 28.20
CA THR A 29 -20.89 -25.78 29.53
C THR A 29 -20.20 -24.43 29.58
N THR A 30 -20.65 -23.57 30.48
CA THR A 30 -19.96 -22.35 30.94
C THR A 30 -18.75 -22.72 31.80
N ASP A 31 -17.56 -22.22 31.45
CA ASP A 31 -16.49 -21.93 32.41
C ASP A 31 -15.77 -20.64 32.00
N SER A 32 -15.53 -19.78 32.98
CA SER A 32 -14.82 -18.52 32.79
C SER A 32 -13.34 -18.73 33.09
N THR A 33 -12.50 -18.66 32.08
CA THR A 33 -11.06 -18.45 32.28
C THR A 33 -10.56 -17.41 31.27
N LEU A 34 -9.94 -16.39 31.84
CA LEU A 34 -9.26 -15.29 31.19
C LEU A 34 -8.00 -15.83 30.48
N GLU A 35 -8.03 -15.94 29.15
CA GLU A 35 -6.81 -16.03 28.35
C GLU A 35 -6.91 -15.12 27.12
N THR A 36 -5.98 -14.18 27.06
CA THR A 36 -5.69 -13.35 25.89
C THR A 36 -5.19 -14.24 24.76
N ASP A 37 -6.00 -14.41 23.71
CA ASP A 37 -5.55 -15.05 22.48
C ASP A 37 -5.92 -14.21 21.26
N LEU A 38 -4.90 -13.81 20.51
CA LEU A 38 -5.05 -13.20 19.19
C LEU A 38 -5.63 -14.28 18.28
N THR A 39 -6.94 -14.22 18.05
CA THR A 39 -7.63 -15.10 17.12
C THR A 39 -7.06 -14.90 15.71
N THR A 40 -6.14 -15.79 15.37
CA THR A 40 -5.83 -16.22 14.01
C THR A 40 -6.98 -17.10 13.55
N SER A 41 -8.00 -16.51 12.94
CA SER A 41 -9.03 -17.28 12.22
C SER A 41 -9.63 -16.45 11.08
N GLY A 42 -9.00 -16.56 9.90
CA GLY A 42 -9.54 -16.03 8.64
C GLY A 42 -8.55 -15.33 7.70
N LEU A 43 -7.30 -15.80 7.57
CA LEU A 43 -6.33 -15.18 6.66
C LEU A 43 -5.69 -16.22 5.75
N GLU A 44 -6.20 -16.36 4.53
CA GLU A 44 -5.44 -17.02 3.45
C GLU A 44 -5.01 -16.06 2.33
N TYR A 45 -5.50 -14.82 2.27
CA TYR A 45 -5.12 -13.85 1.22
C TYR A 45 -5.09 -12.37 1.65
N GLY A 46 -4.98 -12.08 2.96
CA GLY A 46 -4.92 -10.71 3.47
C GLY A 46 -3.51 -10.11 3.41
N LEU A 47 -3.41 -8.80 3.19
CA LEU A 47 -2.16 -8.03 3.32
C LEU A 47 -1.62 -8.16 4.75
N ILE A 48 -0.41 -8.69 4.90
CA ILE A 48 0.26 -8.85 6.20
C ILE A 48 0.85 -7.49 6.58
N THR A 49 0.20 -6.80 7.52
CA THR A 49 0.60 -5.43 7.93
C THR A 49 1.45 -5.38 9.20
N GLY A 50 1.43 -6.43 10.03
CA GLY A 50 2.07 -6.40 11.34
C GLY A 50 1.50 -5.28 12.21
N ASN A 51 2.36 -4.36 12.65
CA ASN A 51 1.97 -3.16 13.42
C ASN A 51 1.74 -1.91 12.55
N LEU A 52 1.93 -2.01 11.23
CA LEU A 52 1.80 -0.87 10.34
C LEU A 52 0.32 -0.58 10.05
N SER A 53 -0.07 0.70 10.12
CA SER A 53 -1.31 1.16 9.51
C SER A 53 -1.05 1.59 8.08
N ILE A 54 -1.80 1.03 7.14
CA ILE A 54 -1.81 1.41 5.73
C ILE A 54 -2.25 2.88 5.54
N CYS A 55 -3.13 3.36 6.41
CA CYS A 55 -3.62 4.75 6.45
C CYS A 55 -2.78 5.66 7.36
N GLY A 56 -1.64 5.21 7.90
CA GLY A 56 -0.78 6.07 8.70
C GLY A 56 -0.22 7.23 7.85
N ASN A 57 -0.34 8.47 8.31
CA ASN A 57 0.08 9.66 7.54
C ASN A 57 -0.58 9.79 6.15
N VAL A 58 -1.78 9.24 5.99
CA VAL A 58 -2.67 9.46 4.83
C VAL A 58 -3.82 10.35 5.30
N ALA A 59 -4.22 11.32 4.49
CA ALA A 59 -5.32 12.22 4.86
C ALA A 59 -6.66 11.49 4.99
N ASP A 60 -7.54 12.04 5.83
CA ASP A 60 -8.89 11.54 5.97
C ASP A 60 -9.67 11.68 4.66
N ASN A 61 -10.52 10.70 4.38
CA ASN A 61 -11.32 10.58 3.16
C ASN A 61 -10.51 10.34 1.88
N VAL A 62 -9.25 9.94 2.00
CA VAL A 62 -8.48 9.36 0.88
C VAL A 62 -8.76 7.87 0.81
N PHE A 63 -8.93 7.38 -0.41
CA PHE A 63 -9.10 5.97 -0.71
C PHE A 63 -7.77 5.34 -1.18
N LEU A 64 -7.44 4.17 -0.66
CA LEU A 64 -6.24 3.40 -1.01
C LEU A 64 -6.63 2.06 -1.65
N PRO A 65 -5.87 1.55 -2.63
CA PRO A 65 -6.21 0.31 -3.33
C PRO A 65 -6.03 -0.93 -2.45
N PHE A 66 -6.85 -1.96 -2.65
CA PHE A 66 -6.62 -3.26 -2.02
C PHE A 66 -5.55 -4.05 -2.79
N VAL A 67 -4.69 -4.79 -2.07
CA VAL A 67 -3.63 -5.61 -2.69
C VAL A 67 -4.21 -6.91 -3.20
N GLY A 68 -4.09 -7.18 -4.49
CA GLY A 68 -4.51 -8.43 -5.11
C GLY A 68 -6.02 -8.56 -5.35
N ASP A 69 -6.79 -7.49 -5.12
CA ASP A 69 -8.22 -7.44 -5.41
C ASP A 69 -8.60 -6.05 -5.97
N CYS A 70 -8.84 -5.98 -7.28
CA CYS A 70 -9.21 -4.75 -7.97
C CYS A 70 -10.57 -4.19 -7.57
N ASN A 71 -11.49 -5.01 -7.03
CA ASN A 71 -12.84 -4.55 -6.67
C ASN A 71 -12.87 -3.92 -5.27
N ARG A 72 -11.86 -4.20 -4.44
CA ARG A 72 -11.78 -3.71 -3.06
C ARG A 72 -10.83 -2.54 -2.89
N TYR A 73 -11.08 -1.74 -1.88
CA TYR A 73 -10.27 -0.58 -1.50
C TYR A 73 -10.49 -0.21 -0.04
N TYR A 74 -9.65 0.68 0.49
CA TYR A 74 -9.73 1.18 1.85
C TYR A 74 -10.12 2.65 1.86
N LEU A 75 -11.04 3.04 2.74
CA LEU A 75 -11.25 4.43 3.15
C LEU A 75 -10.38 4.72 4.38
N CYS A 76 -9.52 5.72 4.28
CA CYS A 76 -8.75 6.21 5.43
C CYS A 76 -9.56 7.21 6.25
N ARG A 77 -9.74 6.90 7.53
CA ARG A 77 -10.40 7.79 8.49
C ARG A 77 -9.74 7.71 9.86
N SER A 78 -9.23 8.83 10.33
CA SER A 78 -8.50 8.95 11.60
C SER A 78 -7.36 7.92 11.72
N GLY A 79 -6.63 7.72 10.61
CA GLY A 79 -5.53 6.75 10.52
C GLY A 79 -5.93 5.27 10.48
N ARG A 80 -7.23 4.95 10.45
CA ARG A 80 -7.75 3.58 10.29
C ARG A 80 -8.18 3.33 8.86
N ALA A 81 -7.95 2.10 8.39
CA ALA A 81 -8.42 1.62 7.11
C ALA A 81 -9.76 0.91 7.26
N ILE A 82 -10.77 1.39 6.54
CA ILE A 82 -12.09 0.78 6.47
C ILE A 82 -12.20 0.14 5.09
N GLU A 83 -12.31 -1.18 5.03
CA GLU A 83 -12.46 -1.92 3.78
C GLU A 83 -13.84 -1.65 3.15
N LEU A 84 -13.82 -1.39 1.85
CA LEU A 84 -14.97 -1.12 1.00
C LEU A 84 -14.79 -1.87 -0.33
N GLN A 85 -15.87 -1.97 -1.08
CA GLN A 85 -15.87 -2.60 -2.40
C GLN A 85 -16.65 -1.76 -3.41
N CYS A 86 -16.24 -1.83 -4.67
CA CYS A 86 -16.98 -1.25 -5.77
C CYS A 86 -18.22 -2.10 -6.08
N GLU A 87 -19.26 -1.48 -6.64
CA GLU A 87 -20.37 -2.24 -7.21
C GLU A 87 -19.84 -3.08 -8.39
N TRP A 88 -20.30 -4.33 -8.52
CA TRP A 88 -19.88 -5.17 -9.63
C TRP A 88 -20.46 -4.62 -10.95
N PRO A 89 -19.69 -4.52 -12.05
CA PRO A 89 -18.35 -5.08 -12.29
C PRO A 89 -17.20 -4.08 -12.13
N TYR A 90 -17.36 -2.97 -11.41
CA TYR A 90 -16.36 -1.89 -11.37
C TYR A 90 -15.12 -2.23 -10.53
N GLU A 91 -14.00 -1.60 -10.89
CA GLU A 91 -12.69 -1.74 -10.25
C GLU A 91 -12.25 -0.40 -9.66
N PHE A 92 -11.56 -0.41 -8.52
CA PHE A 92 -11.13 0.83 -7.87
C PHE A 92 -9.84 1.38 -8.49
N ASN A 93 -9.85 2.66 -8.85
CA ASN A 93 -8.68 3.38 -9.32
C ASN A 93 -8.24 4.43 -8.29
N ALA A 94 -7.07 4.24 -7.69
CA ALA A 94 -6.54 5.13 -6.65
C ALA A 94 -6.18 6.53 -7.17
N ASN A 95 -5.85 6.66 -8.45
CA ASN A 95 -5.53 7.94 -9.04
C ASN A 95 -6.80 8.79 -9.18
N THR A 96 -7.87 8.23 -9.74
CA THR A 96 -9.16 8.94 -9.88
C THR A 96 -9.99 8.96 -8.60
N GLN A 97 -9.60 8.19 -7.57
CA GLN A 97 -10.33 8.04 -6.30
C GLN A 97 -11.78 7.55 -6.51
N SER A 98 -11.98 6.66 -7.49
CA SER A 98 -13.31 6.22 -7.90
C SER A 98 -13.30 4.80 -8.44
N CYS A 99 -14.48 4.18 -8.44
CA CYS A 99 -14.72 2.95 -9.19
C CYS A 99 -14.84 3.26 -10.69
N VAL A 100 -14.09 2.54 -11.52
CA VAL A 100 -14.00 2.68 -12.98
C VAL A 100 -14.30 1.35 -13.66
N HIS A 101 -14.48 1.35 -14.99
CA HIS A 101 -14.75 0.11 -15.71
C HIS A 101 -13.54 -0.84 -15.66
N PRO A 102 -13.76 -2.17 -15.75
CA PRO A 102 -12.68 -3.14 -15.79
C PRO A 102 -11.60 -2.80 -16.82
N GLY A 103 -10.34 -2.85 -16.39
CA GLY A 103 -9.18 -2.55 -17.24
C GLY A 103 -8.81 -1.07 -17.36
N GLU A 104 -9.60 -0.15 -16.78
CA GLU A 104 -9.24 1.26 -16.61
C GLU A 104 -8.62 1.54 -15.23
N ALA A 105 -8.69 0.59 -14.31
CA ALA A 105 -8.11 0.70 -12.98
C ALA A 105 -6.60 0.44 -12.99
N ASP A 106 -5.87 1.22 -12.21
CA ASP A 106 -4.48 0.96 -11.85
C ASP A 106 -4.47 0.17 -10.54
N CYS A 107 -4.68 -1.15 -10.61
CA CYS A 107 -4.77 -1.99 -9.41
C CYS A 107 -3.40 -2.39 -8.87
N LEU A 108 -3.34 -2.67 -7.56
CA LEU A 108 -2.19 -3.38 -7.00
C LEU A 108 -2.26 -4.88 -7.34
N PRO A 109 -1.16 -5.48 -7.82
CA PRO A 109 -1.16 -6.86 -8.31
C PRO A 109 -1.32 -7.88 -7.18
N THR A 110 -1.79 -9.07 -7.54
CA THR A 110 -1.78 -10.24 -6.65
C THR A 110 -0.36 -10.79 -6.54
N CYS A 111 0.05 -11.24 -5.34
CA CYS A 111 1.35 -11.89 -5.18
C CYS A 111 1.36 -13.26 -5.84
N GLU A 112 2.39 -13.52 -6.65
CA GLU A 112 2.59 -14.82 -7.28
C GLU A 112 3.15 -15.85 -6.29
N ALA A 113 2.79 -17.11 -6.48
CA ALA A 113 3.08 -18.19 -5.53
C ALA A 113 4.56 -18.61 -5.44
N PHE A 114 5.42 -18.25 -6.40
CA PHE A 114 6.82 -18.69 -6.42
C PHE A 114 7.81 -17.62 -6.88
N ASN A 115 7.32 -16.44 -7.26
CA ASN A 115 8.16 -15.34 -7.70
C ASN A 115 8.26 -14.29 -6.61
N PHE A 116 9.47 -13.78 -6.42
CA PHE A 116 9.67 -12.57 -5.67
C PHE A 116 9.27 -11.37 -6.53
N SER A 117 8.42 -10.52 -5.98
CA SER A 117 8.13 -9.22 -6.58
C SER A 117 7.93 -8.19 -5.48
N THR A 118 8.06 -6.93 -5.86
CA THR A 118 7.82 -5.81 -4.95
C THR A 118 7.34 -4.62 -5.75
N PHE A 119 6.51 -3.81 -5.11
CA PHE A 119 5.91 -2.65 -5.72
C PHE A 119 5.61 -1.58 -4.68
N SER A 120 5.66 -0.33 -5.13
CA SER A 120 5.25 0.82 -4.33
C SER A 120 3.77 0.72 -4.00
N TYR A 121 3.43 1.14 -2.79
CA TYR A 121 2.03 1.28 -2.42
C TYR A 121 1.54 2.65 -2.90
N GLN A 122 0.58 2.66 -3.83
CA GLN A 122 0.09 3.87 -4.50
C GLN A 122 -0.30 4.96 -3.50
N ARG A 123 -0.06 6.22 -3.89
CA ARG A 123 -0.33 7.42 -3.09
C ARG A 123 0.55 7.57 -1.86
N THR A 124 1.60 6.75 -1.76
CA THR A 124 2.56 6.81 -0.66
C THR A 124 3.97 6.68 -1.21
N CYS A 125 4.90 7.50 -0.69
CA CYS A 125 6.30 7.41 -1.03
C CYS A 125 7.07 6.45 -0.13
N THR A 126 6.49 6.07 1.01
CA THR A 126 7.21 5.34 2.06
C THR A 126 6.70 3.92 2.23
N ARG A 127 5.55 3.55 1.67
CA ARG A 127 5.03 2.18 1.77
C ARG A 127 5.23 1.43 0.47
N TYR A 128 5.45 0.13 0.63
CA TYR A 128 5.63 -0.80 -0.45
C TYR A 128 5.25 -2.19 0.04
N VAL A 129 5.07 -3.12 -0.90
CA VAL A 129 4.68 -4.49 -0.60
C VAL A 129 5.77 -5.42 -1.09
N LEU A 130 6.21 -6.32 -0.23
CA LEU A 130 7.01 -7.46 -0.62
C LEU A 130 6.07 -8.64 -0.88
N CYS A 131 6.15 -9.22 -2.07
CA CYS A 131 5.47 -10.44 -2.44
C CYS A 131 6.48 -11.57 -2.54
N TYR A 132 6.28 -12.62 -1.76
CA TYR A 132 7.02 -13.86 -1.91
C TYR A 132 6.17 -15.03 -1.45
N TYR A 133 6.21 -16.13 -2.20
CA TYR A 133 5.38 -17.31 -1.95
C TYR A 133 3.88 -17.00 -1.77
N GLY A 134 3.34 -16.11 -2.62
CA GLY A 134 1.93 -15.71 -2.58
C GLY A 134 1.53 -14.83 -1.40
N LYS A 135 2.48 -14.46 -0.51
CA LYS A 135 2.17 -13.63 0.66
C LYS A 135 2.53 -12.16 0.43
N PRO A 136 1.55 -11.25 0.43
CA PRO A 136 1.79 -9.81 0.45
C PRO A 136 2.15 -9.33 1.84
N VAL A 137 3.31 -8.70 2.00
CA VAL A 137 3.80 -8.13 3.25
C VAL A 137 3.96 -6.62 3.08
N LEU A 138 3.18 -5.83 3.82
CA LEU A 138 3.32 -4.38 3.83
C LEU A 138 4.59 -3.99 4.58
N ARG A 139 5.36 -3.08 3.98
CA ARG A 139 6.58 -2.54 4.52
C ARG A 139 6.54 -1.01 4.50
N GLN A 140 7.38 -0.39 5.32
CA GLN A 140 7.46 1.06 5.40
C GLN A 140 8.91 1.52 5.60
N CYS A 141 9.38 2.38 4.70
CA CYS A 141 10.64 3.09 4.82
C CYS A 141 10.65 4.02 6.04
N GLN A 142 11.79 4.06 6.73
CA GLN A 142 11.98 4.79 7.97
C GLN A 142 12.72 6.11 7.75
N ASP A 143 12.73 6.97 8.76
CA ASP A 143 13.57 8.19 8.82
C ASP A 143 13.44 9.12 7.60
N GLY A 144 12.27 9.17 6.98
CA GLY A 144 12.01 10.00 5.79
C GLY A 144 12.58 9.43 4.48
N LEU A 145 13.14 8.22 4.49
CA LEU A 145 13.50 7.47 3.28
C LEU A 145 12.26 7.14 2.45
N GLN A 146 12.47 6.92 1.14
CA GLN A 146 11.41 6.66 0.17
C GLN A 146 11.64 5.35 -0.56
N TYR A 147 10.57 4.65 -0.92
CA TYR A 147 10.68 3.44 -1.73
C TYR A 147 11.12 3.83 -3.15
N ASN A 148 12.28 3.33 -3.54
CA ASN A 148 12.82 3.48 -4.87
C ASN A 148 12.38 2.29 -5.72
N SER A 149 11.37 2.47 -6.57
CA SER A 149 10.91 1.41 -7.47
C SER A 149 11.95 1.05 -8.54
N ALA A 150 12.96 1.87 -8.80
CA ALA A 150 14.04 1.52 -9.72
C ALA A 150 15.01 0.49 -9.12
N THR A 151 15.18 0.47 -7.80
CA THR A 151 16.10 -0.44 -7.09
C THR A 151 15.41 -1.42 -6.16
N ASP A 152 14.09 -1.28 -5.98
CA ASP A 152 13.23 -2.08 -5.12
C ASP A 152 13.60 -2.04 -3.63
N ARG A 153 14.01 -0.85 -3.16
CA ARG A 153 14.58 -0.63 -1.81
C ARG A 153 14.20 0.73 -1.27
N CYS A 154 14.22 0.88 0.06
CA CYS A 154 14.19 2.20 0.68
C CYS A 154 15.49 2.94 0.39
N ASP A 155 15.37 4.19 -0.06
CA ASP A 155 16.48 5.02 -0.50
C ASP A 155 16.27 6.46 -0.06
N PHE A 156 17.31 7.26 -0.17
CA PHE A 156 17.23 8.67 0.14
C PHE A 156 16.30 9.40 -0.84
N PRO A 157 15.54 10.40 -0.38
CA PRO A 157 14.59 11.11 -1.26
C PRO A 157 15.23 11.73 -2.51
N GLN A 158 16.51 12.14 -2.43
CA GLN A 158 17.28 12.64 -3.58
C GLN A 158 17.63 11.59 -4.65
N ASN A 159 17.40 10.30 -4.38
CA ASN A 159 17.60 9.20 -5.34
C ASN A 159 16.28 8.71 -5.94
N VAL A 160 15.13 9.21 -5.46
CA VAL A 160 13.80 8.73 -5.85
C VAL A 160 12.94 9.83 -6.48
N ASP A 161 12.91 11.03 -5.89
CA ASP A 161 12.03 12.14 -6.27
C ASP A 161 10.52 11.89 -6.06
N CYS A 162 10.13 11.00 -5.14
CA CYS A 162 8.71 10.73 -4.89
C CYS A 162 8.06 11.87 -4.09
N VAL A 163 6.87 12.30 -4.52
CA VAL A 163 6.06 13.36 -3.89
C VAL A 163 4.59 12.96 -3.65
N GLU A 164 4.20 11.72 -3.96
CA GLU A 164 2.82 11.24 -3.81
C GLU A 164 2.25 11.38 -2.39
N SER A 165 3.06 11.11 -1.37
CA SER A 165 2.66 11.32 0.03
C SER A 165 2.29 12.78 0.30
N GLU A 166 3.10 13.73 -0.19
CA GLU A 166 2.86 15.17 0.01
C GLU A 166 1.60 15.62 -0.73
N CYS A 167 1.38 15.11 -1.94
CA CYS A 167 0.15 15.38 -2.67
C CYS A 167 -1.08 14.73 -2.02
N SER A 168 -0.92 13.57 -1.37
CA SER A 168 -2.03 12.83 -0.75
C SER A 168 -2.45 13.37 0.62
N ILE A 169 -1.57 14.14 1.29
CA ILE A 169 -1.92 14.84 2.54
C ILE A 169 -2.89 16.01 2.28
N TYR A 170 -2.89 16.57 1.05
CA TYR A 170 -3.68 17.76 0.69
C TYR A 170 -4.60 17.46 -0.50
N SER A 171 -5.76 16.84 -0.24
CA SER A 171 -6.75 16.49 -1.27
C SER A 171 -7.85 17.55 -1.43
N ASN A 172 -7.51 18.83 -1.52
CA ASN A 172 -8.51 19.88 -1.76
C ASN A 172 -8.49 20.39 -3.22
N ALA A 173 -9.62 20.28 -3.90
CA ALA A 173 -9.78 20.76 -5.28
C ALA A 173 -9.66 22.30 -5.42
N TYR A 174 -9.75 23.03 -4.30
CA TYR A 174 -9.73 24.49 -4.28
C TYR A 174 -8.35 25.09 -3.99
N HIS A 175 -7.34 24.28 -3.66
CA HIS A 175 -6.00 24.79 -3.35
C HIS A 175 -4.95 23.93 -4.04
N LEU A 176 -4.49 24.40 -5.21
CA LEU A 176 -3.39 23.79 -5.93
C LEU A 176 -2.14 23.83 -5.04
N ARG A 177 -1.57 22.66 -4.75
CA ARG A 177 -0.34 22.53 -3.99
C ARG A 177 0.83 22.33 -4.95
N TYR A 178 1.85 23.18 -4.81
CA TYR A 178 3.12 23.04 -5.51
C TYR A 178 4.13 22.36 -4.60
N VAL A 179 4.84 21.36 -5.12
CA VAL A 179 5.83 20.58 -4.38
C VAL A 179 7.16 20.64 -5.14
N PRO A 180 8.27 21.10 -4.52
CA PRO A 180 9.58 21.09 -5.18
C PRO A 180 10.04 19.66 -5.45
N SER A 181 10.74 19.44 -6.56
CA SER A 181 11.49 18.21 -6.75
C SER A 181 12.60 18.09 -5.72
N LYS A 182 12.90 16.86 -5.33
CA LYS A 182 13.99 16.52 -4.40
C LYS A 182 15.31 16.29 -5.13
N VAL A 183 15.28 16.22 -6.47
CA VAL A 183 16.45 15.86 -7.30
C VAL A 183 16.85 16.96 -8.29
N SER A 184 15.95 17.89 -8.61
CA SER A 184 16.25 18.99 -9.53
C SER A 184 15.60 20.30 -9.11
N CYS A 185 16.41 21.36 -8.95
CA CYS A 185 15.88 22.70 -8.67
C CYS A 185 15.03 23.27 -9.81
N GLN A 186 15.18 22.76 -11.03
CA GLN A 186 14.37 23.20 -12.17
C GLN A 186 13.02 22.48 -12.23
N LYS A 187 12.82 21.43 -11.43
CA LYS A 187 11.63 20.58 -11.47
C LYS A 187 10.76 20.83 -10.25
N TYR A 188 9.46 20.78 -10.45
CA TYR A 188 8.45 20.83 -9.39
C TYR A 188 7.24 20.03 -9.81
N PHE A 189 6.30 19.86 -8.90
CA PHE A 189 5.06 19.13 -9.14
C PHE A 189 3.87 19.98 -8.76
N ILE A 190 2.81 19.87 -9.55
CA ILE A 190 1.49 20.42 -9.22
C ILE A 190 0.62 19.25 -8.78
N CYS A 191 0.20 19.25 -7.51
CA CYS A 191 -0.69 18.24 -6.97
C CYS A 191 -2.15 18.58 -7.32
N GLY A 192 -2.86 17.65 -7.95
CA GLY A 192 -4.31 17.73 -8.17
C GLY A 192 -4.95 16.39 -7.83
N ASN A 193 -5.98 16.39 -6.97
CA ASN A 193 -6.58 15.17 -6.41
C ASN A 193 -5.55 14.21 -5.79
N GLY A 194 -4.47 14.80 -5.26
CA GLY A 194 -3.28 14.13 -4.72
C GLY A 194 -2.44 13.29 -5.69
N ILE A 195 -2.62 13.48 -7.01
CA ILE A 195 -1.68 13.01 -8.03
C ILE A 195 -0.68 14.14 -8.33
N PRO A 196 0.64 13.89 -8.27
CA PRO A 196 1.64 14.84 -8.71
C PRO A 196 1.73 14.91 -10.24
N ARG A 197 1.62 16.11 -10.80
CA ARG A 197 1.94 16.38 -12.21
C ARG A 197 3.28 17.09 -12.30
N GLU A 198 4.26 16.43 -12.88
CA GLU A 198 5.59 16.99 -13.10
C GLU A 198 5.54 18.24 -13.97
N GLN A 199 6.32 19.25 -13.58
CA GLN A 199 6.54 20.50 -14.28
C GLN A 199 8.01 20.88 -14.23
N THR A 200 8.44 21.65 -15.23
CA THR A 200 9.82 22.11 -15.34
C THR A 200 9.84 23.62 -15.56
N CYS A 201 10.61 24.32 -14.74
CA CYS A 201 10.92 25.72 -14.93
C CYS A 201 11.68 25.94 -16.24
N THR A 202 11.54 27.13 -16.82
CA THR A 202 12.37 27.53 -17.96
C THR A 202 13.85 27.39 -17.61
N VAL A 203 14.65 26.97 -18.59
CA VAL A 203 16.09 26.72 -18.41
C VAL A 203 16.76 27.91 -17.72
N GLY A 204 17.49 27.64 -16.64
CA GLY A 204 18.20 28.64 -15.84
C GLY A 204 17.41 29.21 -14.66
N LEU A 205 16.12 28.89 -14.53
CA LEU A 205 15.30 29.23 -13.35
C LEU A 205 15.17 28.04 -12.42
N HIS A 206 15.02 28.33 -11.12
CA HIS A 206 14.77 27.36 -10.07
C HIS A 206 13.37 27.57 -9.49
N PHE A 207 12.69 26.48 -9.19
CA PHE A 207 11.44 26.56 -8.44
C PHE A 207 11.73 27.05 -7.01
N SER A 208 10.93 28.00 -6.55
CA SER A 208 11.04 28.64 -5.24
C SER A 208 9.75 28.45 -4.47
N THR A 209 9.82 27.83 -3.28
CA THR A 209 8.63 27.60 -2.45
C THR A 209 8.12 28.89 -1.78
N LYS A 210 8.94 29.96 -1.78
CA LYS A 210 8.57 31.28 -1.23
C LYS A 210 7.48 31.99 -2.02
N CYS A 211 7.42 31.76 -3.33
CA CYS A 211 6.46 32.38 -4.24
C CYS A 211 5.61 31.37 -5.01
N ASP A 212 5.84 30.06 -4.79
CA ASP A 212 5.32 28.97 -5.63
C ASP A 212 5.54 29.24 -7.13
N CYS A 213 6.76 29.69 -7.47
CA CYS A 213 7.08 30.19 -8.80
C CYS A 213 8.52 29.86 -9.22
N CYS A 214 8.79 29.92 -10.53
CA CYS A 214 10.14 29.79 -11.06
C CYS A 214 10.86 31.15 -10.96
N ASP A 215 11.91 31.22 -10.15
CA ASP A 215 12.71 32.43 -9.93
C ASP A 215 14.19 32.15 -10.27
N ILE A 216 15.01 33.20 -10.29
CA ILE A 216 16.44 33.07 -10.50
C ILE A 216 17.09 32.29 -9.33
N PRO A 217 18.16 31.51 -9.58
CA PRO A 217 18.79 30.67 -8.56
C PRO A 217 19.18 31.40 -7.27
N SER A 218 19.62 32.66 -7.39
CA SER A 218 20.05 33.49 -6.24
C SER A 218 18.91 33.90 -5.30
N LYS A 219 17.65 33.80 -5.73
CA LYS A 219 16.46 34.10 -4.92
C LYS A 219 15.68 32.86 -4.50
N SER A 220 15.84 31.76 -5.25
CA SER A 220 15.24 30.47 -4.90
C SER A 220 15.76 29.94 -3.56
N ASP A 221 14.92 29.17 -2.88
CA ASP A 221 15.25 28.45 -1.64
C ASP A 221 15.67 26.99 -1.88
N CYS A 222 15.86 26.59 -3.14
CA CYS A 222 16.29 25.24 -3.48
C CYS A 222 17.69 24.93 -2.93
N GLN A 223 17.81 23.87 -2.12
CA GLN A 223 19.05 23.46 -1.46
C GLN A 223 19.67 22.18 -2.03
N ILE A 224 19.29 21.74 -3.23
CA ILE A 224 19.77 20.47 -3.79
C ILE A 224 21.27 20.60 -4.15
N PRO A 225 22.16 19.81 -3.51
CA PRO A 225 23.59 19.87 -3.78
C PRO A 225 23.89 19.45 -5.24
N ALA A 226 24.76 20.20 -5.93
CA ALA A 226 25.11 19.92 -7.33
C ALA A 226 25.74 18.54 -7.58
N MET A 227 26.24 17.86 -6.53
CA MET A 227 26.83 16.51 -6.61
C MET A 227 25.82 15.35 -6.69
N ASN A 228 24.53 15.56 -6.39
CA ASN A 228 23.52 14.50 -6.46
C ASN A 228 22.92 14.31 -7.88
N ARG A 229 23.56 14.86 -8.92
CA ARG A 229 23.04 14.85 -10.30
C ARG A 229 23.28 13.57 -11.10
N LYS A 230 23.86 12.54 -10.48
CA LYS A 230 23.90 11.19 -11.06
C LYS A 230 23.27 10.25 -10.07
N VAL A 231 21.99 9.94 -10.27
CA VAL A 231 21.38 8.71 -9.76
C VAL A 231 22.38 7.60 -10.13
N GLN A 232 23.09 7.06 -9.14
CA GLN A 232 23.84 5.82 -9.37
C GLN A 232 22.76 4.81 -9.71
N GLN A 233 22.63 4.52 -11.00
CA GLN A 233 21.74 3.49 -11.52
C GLN A 233 22.26 2.15 -11.01
N LEU A 234 22.02 1.84 -9.74
CA LEU A 234 22.14 0.49 -9.23
C LEU A 234 21.06 -0.30 -9.97
N SER A 235 21.49 -1.31 -10.72
CA SER A 235 20.56 -2.22 -11.38
C SER A 235 19.77 -2.97 -10.32
N ARG A 236 18.49 -3.26 -10.60
CA ARG A 236 17.71 -4.22 -9.81
C ARG A 236 18.49 -5.52 -9.74
N LEU A 237 18.96 -5.87 -8.55
CA LEU A 237 19.64 -7.13 -8.30
C LEU A 237 18.57 -8.16 -7.96
N SER A 238 18.56 -9.27 -8.70
CA SER A 238 17.77 -10.43 -8.30
C SER A 238 18.23 -10.88 -6.91
N PRO A 239 17.32 -11.03 -5.94
CA PRO A 239 17.69 -11.48 -4.61
C PRO A 239 18.39 -12.85 -4.65
N GLY A 240 19.43 -13.02 -3.84
CA GLY A 240 20.08 -14.31 -3.68
C GLY A 240 19.18 -15.26 -2.87
N ALA A 241 18.99 -16.49 -3.34
CA ALA A 241 18.30 -17.51 -2.55
C ALA A 241 19.19 -18.00 -1.40
N THR A 242 18.60 -18.32 -0.25
CA THR A 242 19.30 -18.95 0.87
C THR A 242 18.51 -20.13 1.43
N GLU A 243 19.21 -21.17 1.86
CA GLU A 243 18.64 -22.36 2.48
C GLU A 243 19.06 -22.47 3.95
N GLY A 244 18.19 -23.02 4.81
CA GLY A 244 18.53 -23.41 6.18
C GLY A 244 18.47 -22.33 7.26
N ILE A 245 18.27 -21.06 6.92
CA ILE A 245 18.14 -19.95 7.89
C ILE A 245 16.67 -19.71 8.29
N CYS A 246 15.73 -20.01 7.38
CA CYS A 246 14.34 -19.61 7.54
C CYS A 246 13.52 -20.59 8.39
N PRO A 247 12.68 -20.09 9.32
CA PRO A 247 11.69 -20.92 10.00
C PRO A 247 10.70 -21.55 9.01
N PRO A 248 10.14 -22.73 9.33
CA PRO A 248 9.25 -23.47 8.42
C PRO A 248 7.93 -22.76 8.14
N SER A 249 7.52 -21.80 8.96
CA SER A 249 6.28 -21.04 8.78
C SER A 249 6.41 -19.59 9.22
N GLY A 250 5.59 -18.74 8.60
CA GLY A 250 5.50 -17.33 8.90
C GLY A 250 6.43 -16.46 8.05
N VAL A 251 6.36 -15.17 8.33
CA VAL A 251 7.17 -14.14 7.68
C VAL A 251 8.18 -13.61 8.68
N HIS A 252 9.46 -13.65 8.32
CA HIS A 252 10.54 -13.26 9.23
C HIS A 252 11.61 -12.44 8.52
N PHE A 253 12.24 -11.55 9.28
CA PHE A 253 13.34 -10.71 8.81
C PHE A 253 14.53 -10.83 9.77
N TYR A 254 15.69 -11.20 9.24
CA TYR A 254 16.90 -11.42 10.05
C TYR A 254 18.08 -10.60 9.54
N VAL A 255 18.96 -10.19 10.45
CA VAL A 255 20.25 -9.60 10.08
C VAL A 255 21.06 -10.58 9.24
N HIS A 256 21.76 -10.08 8.22
CA HIS A 256 22.71 -10.90 7.49
C HIS A 256 23.98 -11.12 8.33
N GLU A 257 24.60 -12.30 8.22
CA GLU A 257 25.69 -12.74 9.10
C GLU A 257 26.96 -11.87 9.02
N SER A 258 27.32 -11.40 7.82
CA SER A 258 28.58 -10.69 7.54
C SER A 258 28.40 -9.31 6.92
N ARG A 259 27.18 -8.96 6.49
CA ARG A 259 26.88 -7.75 5.72
C ARG A 259 25.84 -6.95 6.46
N ARG A 260 26.17 -5.72 6.82
CA ARG A 260 25.27 -4.84 7.58
C ARG A 260 24.27 -4.07 6.70
N ASP A 261 24.56 -4.03 5.41
CA ASP A 261 23.73 -3.49 4.33
C ASP A 261 22.88 -4.58 3.67
N ALA A 262 22.67 -5.72 4.33
CA ALA A 262 21.81 -6.79 3.84
C ALA A 262 21.06 -7.49 4.97
N TYR A 263 19.98 -8.18 4.60
CA TYR A 263 19.14 -8.93 5.53
C TYR A 263 18.46 -10.11 4.81
N TYR A 264 18.08 -11.11 5.60
CA TYR A 264 17.29 -12.24 5.13
C TYR A 264 15.80 -11.91 5.22
N TYR A 265 15.07 -12.13 4.13
CA TYR A 265 13.61 -12.13 4.09
C TYR A 265 13.11 -13.55 3.90
N CYS A 266 12.41 -14.07 4.91
CA CYS A 266 11.93 -15.44 4.95
C CYS A 266 10.40 -15.49 4.87
N VAL A 267 9.89 -16.40 4.03
CA VAL A 267 8.47 -16.75 3.96
C VAL A 267 8.34 -18.27 3.92
N ASP A 268 7.69 -18.86 4.94
CA ASP A 268 7.37 -20.29 5.01
C ASP A 268 8.54 -21.22 4.62
N GLY A 269 9.72 -21.02 5.22
CA GLY A 269 10.92 -21.83 4.99
C GLY A 269 11.78 -21.38 3.80
N HIS A 270 11.30 -20.47 2.96
CA HIS A 270 12.02 -19.96 1.80
C HIS A 270 12.64 -18.59 2.08
N GLY A 271 13.93 -18.45 1.79
CA GLY A 271 14.71 -17.27 2.12
C GLY A 271 15.30 -16.56 0.92
N LEU A 272 15.24 -15.24 0.96
CA LEU A 272 15.94 -14.35 0.05
C LEU A 272 16.89 -13.44 0.81
N ILE A 273 17.97 -13.03 0.15
CA ILE A 273 18.87 -11.99 0.63
C ILE A 273 18.51 -10.69 -0.07
N LEU A 274 18.09 -9.70 0.71
CA LEU A 274 17.79 -8.36 0.25
C LEU A 274 18.88 -7.40 0.74
N ASP A 275 19.29 -6.45 -0.10
CA ASP A 275 20.26 -5.44 0.30
C ASP A 275 19.60 -4.08 0.51
N CYS A 276 20.20 -3.27 1.36
CA CYS A 276 19.88 -1.86 1.55
C CYS A 276 20.45 -1.01 0.39
N SER A 277 19.90 0.20 0.22
CA SER A 277 20.54 1.19 -0.65
C SER A 277 21.88 1.66 -0.09
N SER A 278 22.78 2.10 -0.97
CA SER A 278 24.14 2.53 -0.61
C SER A 278 24.13 3.55 0.54
N GLY A 279 24.88 3.24 1.60
CA GLY A 279 25.00 4.10 2.78
C GLY A 279 23.98 3.83 3.88
N LEU A 280 23.00 2.95 3.66
CA LEU A 280 22.03 2.52 4.67
C LEU A 280 22.40 1.16 5.26
N TRP A 281 22.08 0.93 6.54
CA TRP A 281 22.25 -0.36 7.21
C TRP A 281 20.92 -0.89 7.70
N TYR A 282 20.80 -2.21 7.74
CA TYR A 282 19.60 -2.87 8.24
C TYR A 282 19.51 -2.76 9.77
N ASP A 283 18.37 -2.26 10.26
CA ASP A 283 18.05 -2.18 11.68
C ASP A 283 17.05 -3.29 12.06
N PRO A 284 17.46 -4.32 12.81
CA PRO A 284 16.56 -5.42 13.19
C PRO A 284 15.45 -5.01 14.16
N LYS A 285 15.55 -3.86 14.85
CA LYS A 285 14.50 -3.41 15.77
C LYS A 285 13.23 -2.99 15.03
N VAL A 286 13.41 -2.25 13.94
CA VAL A 286 12.31 -1.81 13.05
C VAL A 286 12.21 -2.67 11.79
N GLN A 287 13.11 -3.65 11.67
CA GLN A 287 13.26 -4.58 10.57
C GLN A 287 13.47 -3.92 9.20
N GLU A 288 14.06 -2.73 9.12
CA GLU A 288 14.16 -1.94 7.89
C GLU A 288 15.53 -1.29 7.73
N CYS A 289 15.92 -0.95 6.51
CA CYS A 289 17.13 -0.18 6.23
C CYS A 289 16.98 1.28 6.70
N ARG A 290 17.98 1.76 7.44
CA ARG A 290 18.04 3.11 8.03
C ARG A 290 19.41 3.75 7.81
N GLU A 291 19.47 5.06 8.06
CA GLU A 291 20.76 5.73 8.17
C GLU A 291 21.55 5.19 9.37
N PRO A 292 22.88 5.04 9.27
CA PRO A 292 23.72 4.46 10.32
C PRO A 292 23.54 5.07 11.71
N GLN A 293 23.33 6.39 11.79
CA GLN A 293 23.13 7.08 13.06
C GLN A 293 21.83 6.71 13.79
N ASN A 294 20.85 6.15 13.07
CA ASN A 294 19.54 5.80 13.62
C ASN A 294 19.40 4.31 13.97
N VAL A 295 20.36 3.47 13.55
CA VAL A 295 20.30 2.02 13.75
C VAL A 295 20.37 1.70 15.25
N GLY A 296 19.38 0.98 15.75
CA GLY A 296 19.33 0.54 17.14
C GLY A 296 18.83 1.60 18.12
N LEU A 297 18.40 2.77 17.65
CA LEU A 297 17.59 3.73 18.42
C LEU A 297 16.12 3.31 18.36
#